data_AF-A0A345VHK2-F1
#
_entry.id   AF-A0A345VHK2-F1
#
_cell.length_a   1.000
_cell.length_b   1.000
_cell.length_c   1.000
_cell.angle_alpha   90.00
_cell.angle_beta   90.00
_cell.angle_gamma   90.00
#
_symmetry.space_group_name_H-M   'P 1'
#
loop_
_entity.id
_entity.type
_entity.pdbx_description
1 polymer ?
#
loop_
_entity_poly.entity_id
_entity_poly.type
_entity_poly.pdbx_seq_one_letter_code
_entity_poly.pdbx_strand_id
1 'polypeptide(L)'
;MFSDLFPRAVVSSDATASKDTFVFPYEQGFLHLPKTDLTEREMALIQLLAPNVEEAVTTNPWLSFLQGEAALPITKTDLQLVYLHHSTALPEDLRELLEAIFPNSLLVTKLSNQQSLLVLDASDTQDTSVVIKDILPTVESDFGISLKVFIGNAWIGFSEQDLQVTLIKEYALFQEYYDAKAQQSATTFAQVLLWALAKEKNTEQLSQQLLALLDKLKDGRELVTAMWQEHGNLVQTAQRLFIHRNSLQYRLDKCYQSTGLNLKDLDDLALAYLLILKD
;
A
#
# COMPACT_ATOMS: atom_id res chain seq x y z
N MET A 1 2.62 -43.88 7.61
CA MET A 1 1.18 -43.60 7.42
C MET A 1 0.95 -42.58 6.31
N PHE A 2 1.43 -41.33 6.40
CA PHE A 2 1.22 -40.35 5.31
C PHE A 2 2.01 -40.71 4.03
N SER A 3 3.26 -41.15 4.19
CA SER A 3 4.14 -41.66 3.12
C SER A 3 3.67 -42.97 2.46
N ASP A 4 2.77 -43.72 3.11
CA ASP A 4 2.17 -44.94 2.54
C ASP A 4 0.95 -44.62 1.67
N LEU A 5 0.30 -43.48 1.92
CA LEU A 5 -0.89 -43.02 1.21
C LEU A 5 -0.52 -42.12 0.02
N PHE A 6 0.55 -41.31 0.13
CA PHE A 6 1.02 -40.41 -0.91
C PHE A 6 2.53 -40.58 -1.16
N PRO A 7 2.94 -41.63 -1.90
CA PRO A 7 4.35 -42.01 -2.05
C PRO A 7 5.19 -41.00 -2.84
N ARG A 8 4.56 -40.09 -3.61
CA ARG A 8 5.23 -39.01 -4.36
C ARG A 8 5.09 -37.63 -3.70
N ALA A 9 4.60 -37.56 -2.47
CA ALA A 9 4.52 -36.29 -1.77
C ALA A 9 5.93 -35.82 -1.36
N VAL A 10 6.28 -34.58 -1.72
CA VAL A 10 7.59 -34.01 -1.40
C VAL A 10 7.42 -32.91 -0.36
N VAL A 11 8.14 -32.99 0.75
CA VAL A 11 8.22 -31.86 1.70
C VAL A 11 9.40 -30.99 1.29
N SER A 12 9.15 -29.72 1.01
CA SER A 12 10.20 -28.73 0.74
C SER A 12 10.02 -27.49 1.62
N SER A 13 11.07 -26.68 1.74
CA SER A 13 11.01 -25.36 2.38
C SER A 13 10.33 -24.31 1.51
N ASP A 14 10.08 -24.62 0.23
CA ASP A 14 9.65 -23.67 -0.78
C ASP A 14 8.16 -23.87 -1.10
N ALA A 15 7.40 -22.78 -1.08
CA ALA A 15 5.96 -22.78 -1.37
C ALA A 15 5.64 -22.84 -2.88
N THR A 16 6.61 -23.21 -3.72
CA THR A 16 6.52 -23.08 -5.18
C THR A 16 5.50 -24.05 -5.77
N ALA A 17 4.28 -23.58 -6.00
CA ALA A 17 3.23 -24.36 -6.64
C ALA A 17 3.47 -24.44 -8.16
N SER A 18 3.46 -25.66 -8.71
CA SER A 18 3.36 -25.88 -10.15
C SER A 18 1.90 -26.19 -10.52
N LYS A 19 1.52 -26.02 -11.80
CA LYS A 19 0.14 -26.31 -12.26
C LYS A 19 -0.34 -27.73 -11.92
N ASP A 20 0.60 -28.67 -11.76
CA ASP A 20 0.36 -30.10 -11.58
C ASP A 20 0.55 -30.58 -10.13
N THR A 21 0.82 -29.68 -9.18
CA THR A 21 1.12 -30.04 -7.79
C THR A 21 0.36 -29.13 -6.82
N PHE A 22 -0.33 -29.74 -5.85
CA PHE A 22 -0.91 -29.02 -4.72
C PHE A 22 0.10 -28.82 -3.61
N VAL A 23 0.14 -27.65 -3.00
CA VAL A 23 1.10 -27.31 -1.95
C VAL A 23 0.34 -27.00 -0.66
N PHE A 24 0.66 -27.73 0.42
CA PHE A 24 0.03 -27.57 1.73
C PHE A 24 1.08 -27.23 2.79
N PRO A 25 0.82 -26.32 3.74
CA PRO A 25 1.68 -26.18 4.91
C PRO A 25 1.62 -27.47 5.73
N TYR A 26 2.77 -28.10 5.94
CA TYR A 26 2.89 -29.36 6.69
C TYR A 26 4.14 -29.31 7.58
N GLU A 27 3.92 -29.36 8.89
CA GLU A 27 4.95 -29.16 9.92
C GLU A 27 5.75 -27.85 9.75
N GLN A 28 7.06 -27.93 9.56
CA GLN A 28 7.97 -26.77 9.38
C GLN A 28 8.27 -26.47 7.89
N GLY A 29 7.43 -26.94 6.96
CA GLY A 29 7.61 -26.72 5.53
C GLY A 29 6.31 -26.84 4.72
N PHE A 30 6.46 -27.09 3.42
CA PHE A 30 5.38 -27.22 2.46
C PHE A 30 5.39 -28.63 1.84
N LEU A 31 4.24 -29.28 1.86
CA LEU A 31 3.98 -30.57 1.24
C LEU A 31 3.45 -30.38 -0.17
N HIS A 32 4.21 -30.88 -1.13
CA HIS A 32 3.92 -30.91 -2.56
C HIS A 32 3.28 -32.25 -2.93
N LEU A 33 2.00 -32.23 -3.30
CA LEU A 33 1.19 -33.38 -3.70
C LEU A 33 0.87 -33.32 -5.20
N PRO A 34 1.44 -34.19 -6.04
CA PRO A 34 1.12 -34.26 -7.46
C PRO A 34 -0.37 -34.57 -7.68
N LYS A 35 -1.04 -33.81 -8.54
CA LYS A 35 -2.45 -34.03 -8.90
C LYS A 35 -2.69 -35.40 -9.56
N THR A 36 -1.66 -35.97 -10.17
CA THR A 36 -1.71 -37.27 -10.86
C THR A 36 -1.88 -38.47 -9.93
N ASP A 37 -1.55 -38.33 -8.64
CA ASP A 37 -1.68 -39.40 -7.64
C ASP A 37 -2.98 -39.28 -6.81
N LEU A 38 -3.84 -38.29 -7.08
CA LEU A 38 -5.09 -38.07 -6.37
C LEU A 38 -6.28 -38.66 -7.11
N THR A 39 -7.14 -39.38 -6.38
CA THR A 39 -8.45 -39.81 -6.89
C THR A 39 -9.45 -38.65 -6.90
N GLU A 40 -10.50 -38.73 -7.73
CA GLU A 40 -11.56 -37.70 -7.79
C GLU A 40 -12.20 -37.41 -6.41
N ARG A 41 -12.31 -38.46 -5.57
CA ARG A 41 -12.84 -38.32 -4.21
C ARG A 41 -11.88 -37.58 -3.27
N GLU A 42 -10.58 -37.77 -3.42
CA GLU A 42 -9.56 -37.06 -2.64
C GLU A 42 -9.43 -35.61 -3.09
N MET A 43 -9.52 -35.34 -4.40
CA MET A 43 -9.60 -33.98 -4.93
C MET A 43 -10.83 -33.24 -4.37
N ALA A 44 -12.00 -33.88 -4.37
CA ALA A 44 -13.22 -33.31 -3.80
C ALA A 44 -13.09 -33.08 -2.28
N LEU A 45 -12.44 -34.00 -1.54
CA LEU A 45 -12.20 -33.85 -0.12
C LEU A 45 -11.23 -32.70 0.17
N ILE A 46 -10.17 -32.53 -0.63
CA ILE A 46 -9.22 -31.42 -0.55
C ILE A 46 -9.92 -30.10 -0.83
N GLN A 47 -10.76 -30.02 -1.87
CA GLN A 47 -11.56 -28.83 -2.17
C GLN A 47 -12.58 -28.52 -1.05
N LEU A 48 -13.09 -29.54 -0.35
CA LEU A 48 -14.02 -29.37 0.77
C LEU A 48 -13.31 -28.92 2.06
N LEU A 49 -12.13 -29.46 2.35
CA LEU A 49 -11.34 -29.17 3.56
C LEU A 49 -10.53 -27.88 3.43
N ALA A 50 -10.16 -27.53 2.21
CA ALA A 50 -9.35 -26.37 1.89
C ALA A 50 -9.86 -25.74 0.57
N PRO A 51 -11.02 -25.05 0.60
CA PRO A 51 -11.64 -24.45 -0.59
C PRO A 51 -10.79 -23.39 -1.30
N ASN A 52 -9.65 -23.00 -0.72
CA ASN A 52 -8.73 -21.99 -1.25
C ASN A 52 -7.46 -22.58 -1.89
N VAL A 53 -7.34 -23.90 -2.04
CA VAL A 53 -6.11 -24.53 -2.57
C VAL A 53 -5.96 -24.34 -4.08
N GLU A 54 -7.06 -24.10 -4.81
CA GLU A 54 -6.99 -23.69 -6.22
C GLU A 54 -6.75 -22.17 -6.40
N GLU A 55 -6.99 -21.34 -5.38
CA GLU A 55 -6.71 -19.89 -5.43
C GLU A 55 -5.21 -19.56 -5.25
N ALA A 56 -4.38 -20.53 -4.85
CA ALA A 56 -2.93 -20.32 -4.71
C ALA A 56 -2.19 -20.13 -6.07
N VAL A 57 -2.89 -20.20 -7.21
CA VAL A 57 -2.32 -20.04 -8.56
C VAL A 57 -2.98 -18.94 -9.38
N THR A 58 -3.73 -18.02 -8.75
CA THR A 58 -3.92 -16.70 -9.38
C THR A 58 -2.69 -15.85 -9.05
N THR A 59 -1.63 -15.99 -9.84
CA THR A 59 -0.51 -15.05 -9.86
C THR A 59 -1.06 -13.68 -10.20
N ASN A 60 -1.50 -12.93 -9.18
CA ASN A 60 -1.87 -11.54 -9.37
C ASN A 60 -0.61 -10.80 -9.80
N PRO A 61 -0.56 -10.18 -10.99
CA PRO A 61 0.61 -9.45 -11.46
C PRO A 61 1.11 -8.41 -10.47
N TRP A 62 0.20 -7.80 -9.70
CA TRP A 62 0.54 -6.85 -8.63
C TRP A 62 1.20 -7.51 -7.44
N LEU A 63 0.78 -8.72 -7.04
CA LEU A 63 1.44 -9.43 -5.95
C LEU A 63 2.88 -9.79 -6.33
N SER A 64 3.09 -10.36 -7.52
CA SER A 64 4.43 -10.68 -8.03
C SER A 64 5.29 -9.43 -8.19
N PHE A 65 4.71 -8.31 -8.64
CA PHE A 65 5.41 -7.02 -8.70
C PHE A 65 5.83 -6.53 -7.31
N LEU A 66 4.92 -6.52 -6.35
CA LEU A 66 5.19 -6.05 -4.98
C LEU A 66 6.19 -6.95 -4.23
N GLN A 67 6.31 -8.21 -4.63
CA GLN A 67 7.33 -9.16 -4.17
C GLN A 67 8.69 -8.98 -4.89
N GLY A 68 8.76 -8.16 -5.93
CA GLY A 68 9.97 -7.92 -6.72
C GLY A 68 10.26 -8.99 -7.78
N GLU A 69 9.30 -9.86 -8.08
CA GLU A 69 9.44 -10.97 -9.04
C GLU A 69 9.03 -10.58 -10.47
N ALA A 70 8.28 -9.48 -10.61
CA ALA A 70 7.79 -8.97 -11.89
C ALA A 70 7.98 -7.45 -12.02
N ALA A 71 7.94 -6.95 -13.25
CA ALA A 71 7.90 -5.51 -13.54
C ALA A 71 6.51 -4.92 -13.24
N LEU A 72 6.42 -3.59 -13.22
CA LEU A 72 5.16 -2.88 -13.02
C LEU A 72 4.13 -3.33 -14.09
N PRO A 73 2.93 -3.82 -13.70
CA PRO A 73 1.96 -4.38 -14.63
C PRO A 73 1.19 -3.31 -15.44
N ILE A 74 1.53 -2.03 -15.29
CA ILE A 74 0.90 -0.90 -15.97
C ILE A 74 1.95 0.09 -16.49
N THR A 75 1.60 0.83 -17.55
CA THR A 75 2.50 1.80 -18.20
C THR A 75 2.46 3.21 -17.59
N LYS A 76 1.59 3.43 -16.61
CA LYS A 76 1.46 4.71 -15.90
C LYS A 76 2.54 4.85 -14.83
N THR A 77 3.11 6.04 -14.71
CA THR A 77 4.18 6.36 -13.75
C THR A 77 3.73 7.20 -12.56
N ASP A 78 2.56 7.83 -12.66
CA ASP A 78 2.01 8.65 -11.57
C ASP A 78 0.97 7.82 -10.83
N LEU A 79 1.37 7.24 -9.70
CA LEU A 79 0.59 6.23 -8.99
C LEU A 79 0.50 6.51 -7.50
N GLN A 80 -0.67 6.21 -6.95
CA GLN A 80 -0.90 6.09 -5.52
C GLN A 80 -1.51 4.72 -5.24
N LEU A 81 -0.92 3.99 -4.30
CA LEU A 81 -1.40 2.67 -3.90
C LEU A 81 -2.18 2.79 -2.59
N VAL A 82 -3.36 2.15 -2.53
CA VAL A 82 -4.18 2.05 -1.32
C VAL A 82 -4.35 0.58 -0.99
N TYR A 83 -3.82 0.16 0.16
CA TYR A 83 -3.87 -1.23 0.60
C TYR A 83 -5.02 -1.43 1.58
N LEU A 84 -5.93 -2.32 1.24
CA LEU A 84 -7.12 -2.64 1.98
C LEU A 84 -6.92 -4.00 2.65
N HIS A 85 -6.82 -4.05 3.97
CA HIS A 85 -6.86 -5.29 4.72
C HIS A 85 -8.26 -5.51 5.26
N HIS A 86 -8.80 -6.70 5.02
CA HIS A 86 -10.16 -7.08 5.37
C HIS A 86 -10.18 -8.41 6.12
N SER A 87 -11.12 -8.54 7.06
CA SER A 87 -11.33 -9.78 7.82
C SER A 87 -11.89 -10.92 6.97
N THR A 88 -12.63 -10.56 5.94
CA THR A 88 -13.36 -11.46 5.03
C THR A 88 -13.21 -10.95 3.61
N ALA A 89 -13.28 -11.83 2.63
CA ALA A 89 -13.16 -11.47 1.22
C ALA A 89 -14.00 -10.23 0.87
N LEU A 90 -13.37 -9.28 0.17
CA LEU A 90 -14.00 -8.04 -0.25
C LEU A 90 -15.21 -8.34 -1.15
N PRO A 91 -16.43 -7.91 -0.80
CA PRO A 91 -17.60 -8.10 -1.65
C PRO A 91 -17.40 -7.38 -3.01
N GLU A 92 -17.92 -7.98 -4.09
CA GLU A 92 -17.87 -7.35 -5.42
C GLU A 92 -18.59 -6.00 -5.45
N ASP A 93 -19.73 -5.87 -4.76
CA ASP A 93 -20.46 -4.61 -4.63
C ASP A 93 -19.60 -3.50 -3.98
N LEU A 94 -18.74 -3.86 -3.02
CA LEU A 94 -17.80 -2.93 -2.41
C LEU A 94 -16.67 -2.56 -3.39
N ARG A 95 -16.19 -3.52 -4.19
CA ARG A 95 -15.22 -3.25 -5.24
C ARG A 95 -15.75 -2.23 -6.24
N GLU A 96 -16.98 -2.42 -6.72
CA GLU A 96 -17.66 -1.49 -7.63
C GLU A 96 -17.88 -0.11 -6.99
N LEU A 97 -18.25 -0.07 -5.71
CA LEU A 97 -18.40 1.17 -4.96
C LEU A 97 -17.07 1.94 -4.85
N LEU A 98 -15.95 1.26 -4.60
CA LEU A 98 -14.63 1.91 -4.58
C LEU A 98 -14.24 2.45 -5.95
N GLU A 99 -14.51 1.71 -7.03
CA GLU A 99 -14.27 2.19 -8.41
C GLU A 99 -15.16 3.40 -8.75
N ALA A 100 -16.38 3.49 -8.22
CA ALA A 100 -17.27 4.61 -8.42
C ALA A 100 -16.91 5.86 -7.59
N ILE A 101 -16.38 5.68 -6.36
CA ILE A 101 -15.99 6.78 -5.47
C ILE A 101 -14.70 7.45 -5.91
N PHE A 102 -13.79 6.69 -6.55
CA PHE A 102 -12.52 7.19 -7.05
C PHE A 102 -12.54 7.22 -8.59
N PRO A 103 -12.92 8.34 -9.23
CA PRO A 103 -12.91 8.46 -10.70
C PRO A 103 -11.54 8.22 -11.32
N ASN A 104 -10.47 8.43 -10.54
CA ASN A 104 -9.09 8.16 -10.89
C ASN A 104 -8.63 6.73 -10.57
N SER A 105 -9.55 5.82 -10.21
CA SER A 105 -9.25 4.40 -10.04
C SER A 105 -8.80 3.78 -11.35
N LEU A 106 -7.61 3.21 -11.34
CA LEU A 106 -7.05 2.45 -12.46
C LEU A 106 -7.39 0.97 -12.34
N LEU A 107 -7.42 0.45 -11.11
CA LEU A 107 -7.65 -0.96 -10.82
C LEU A 107 -8.01 -1.17 -9.35
N VAL A 108 -8.95 -2.08 -9.10
CA VAL A 108 -9.09 -2.74 -7.79
C VAL A 108 -8.84 -4.24 -7.96
N THR A 109 -7.89 -4.78 -7.21
CA THR A 109 -7.49 -6.19 -7.34
C THR A 109 -7.22 -6.86 -6.00
N LYS A 110 -7.46 -8.18 -5.92
CA LYS A 110 -7.24 -9.00 -4.72
C LYS A 110 -5.77 -9.45 -4.66
N LEU A 111 -5.00 -8.99 -3.67
CA LEU A 111 -3.64 -9.46 -3.44
C LEU A 111 -3.63 -10.81 -2.70
N SER A 112 -4.53 -10.98 -1.73
CA SER A 112 -4.71 -12.21 -0.96
C SER A 112 -6.15 -12.33 -0.46
N ASN A 113 -6.48 -13.40 0.27
CA ASN A 113 -7.82 -13.59 0.84
C ASN A 113 -8.21 -12.54 1.88
N GLN A 114 -7.26 -11.79 2.41
CA GLN A 114 -7.46 -10.76 3.44
C GLN A 114 -6.92 -9.40 2.99
N GLN A 115 -6.49 -9.27 1.73
CA GLN A 115 -5.86 -8.05 1.25
C GLN A 115 -6.25 -7.75 -0.19
N SER A 116 -6.67 -6.52 -0.42
CA SER A 116 -6.93 -5.95 -1.73
C SER A 116 -6.09 -4.70 -1.94
N LEU A 117 -5.86 -4.37 -3.20
CA LEU A 117 -5.12 -3.21 -3.66
C LEU A 117 -6.03 -2.36 -4.54
N LEU A 118 -6.15 -1.09 -4.21
CA LEU A 118 -6.72 -0.05 -5.06
C LEU A 118 -5.56 0.76 -5.63
N VAL A 119 -5.48 0.85 -6.94
CA VAL A 119 -4.45 1.59 -7.68
C VAL A 119 -5.10 2.85 -8.24
N LEU A 120 -4.60 4.02 -7.84
CA LEU A 120 -5.11 5.31 -8.26
C LEU A 120 -4.11 6.02 -9.16
N ASP A 121 -4.63 6.77 -10.14
CA ASP A 121 -3.85 7.76 -10.87
C ASP A 121 -3.60 8.97 -9.96
N ALA A 122 -2.32 9.20 -9.62
CA ALA A 122 -1.89 10.26 -8.71
C ALA A 122 -1.90 11.66 -9.37
N SER A 123 -2.19 11.76 -10.67
CA SER A 123 -2.32 13.06 -11.34
C SER A 123 -3.59 13.82 -10.93
N ASP A 124 -4.56 13.15 -10.31
CA ASP A 124 -5.73 13.80 -9.73
C ASP A 124 -5.41 14.49 -8.40
N THR A 125 -6.12 15.57 -8.10
CA THR A 125 -5.86 16.48 -6.97
C THR A 125 -6.67 16.18 -5.71
N GLN A 126 -7.53 15.15 -5.75
CA GLN A 126 -8.36 14.80 -4.61
C GLN A 126 -7.53 14.15 -3.51
N ASP A 127 -7.69 14.62 -2.27
CA ASP A 127 -7.03 14.01 -1.11
C ASP A 127 -7.70 12.69 -0.77
N THR A 128 -7.12 11.60 -1.28
CA THR A 128 -7.54 10.21 -1.05
C THR A 128 -7.74 9.90 0.44
N SER A 129 -6.93 10.51 1.32
CA SER A 129 -7.01 10.25 2.75
C SER A 129 -8.28 10.79 3.38
N VAL A 130 -8.73 11.97 2.93
CA VAL A 130 -9.98 12.59 3.40
C VAL A 130 -11.17 11.74 2.95
N VAL A 131 -11.21 11.37 1.66
CA VAL A 131 -12.29 10.56 1.10
C VAL A 131 -12.42 9.23 1.83
N ILE A 132 -11.31 8.51 2.02
CA ILE A 132 -11.32 7.22 2.71
C ILE A 132 -11.79 7.38 4.15
N LYS A 133 -11.26 8.35 4.89
CA LYS A 133 -11.66 8.58 6.29
C LYS A 133 -13.15 8.90 6.42
N ASP A 134 -13.74 9.59 5.44
CA ASP A 134 -15.15 9.96 5.43
C ASP A 134 -16.07 8.78 5.08
N ILE A 135 -15.70 7.94 4.10
CA ILE A 135 -16.53 6.81 3.65
C ILE A 135 -16.37 5.56 4.51
N LEU A 136 -15.21 5.35 5.13
CA LEU A 136 -14.84 4.11 5.81
C LEU A 136 -15.88 3.67 6.86
N PRO A 137 -16.38 4.55 7.77
CA PRO A 137 -17.37 4.14 8.77
C PRO A 137 -18.70 3.68 8.14
N THR A 138 -19.09 4.29 7.02
CA THR A 138 -20.32 3.93 6.30
C THR A 138 -20.15 2.58 5.62
N VAL A 139 -19.02 2.36 4.95
CA VAL A 139 -18.68 1.09 4.31
C VAL A 139 -18.62 -0.05 5.33
N GLU A 140 -17.94 0.15 6.46
CA GLU A 140 -17.86 -0.88 7.50
C GLU A 140 -19.24 -1.24 8.06
N SER A 141 -20.11 -0.24 8.25
CA SER A 141 -21.49 -0.45 8.73
C SER A 141 -22.38 -1.16 7.71
N ASP A 142 -22.40 -0.70 6.46
CA ASP A 142 -23.31 -1.18 5.41
C ASP A 142 -22.96 -2.60 4.96
N PHE A 143 -21.67 -2.92 4.89
CA PHE A 143 -21.19 -4.24 4.47
C PHE A 143 -20.91 -5.18 5.66
N GLY A 144 -20.93 -4.68 6.90
CA GLY A 144 -20.66 -5.47 8.10
C GLY A 144 -19.24 -6.05 8.15
N ILE A 145 -18.28 -5.36 7.55
CA ILE A 145 -16.87 -5.77 7.46
C ILE A 145 -15.98 -4.83 8.27
N SER A 146 -14.84 -5.34 8.76
CA SER A 146 -13.79 -4.49 9.33
C SER A 146 -12.69 -4.28 8.30
N LEU A 147 -12.39 -3.01 8.03
CA LEU A 147 -11.40 -2.59 7.05
C LEU A 147 -10.27 -1.83 7.73
N LYS A 148 -9.04 -2.21 7.36
CA LYS A 148 -7.84 -1.44 7.69
C LYS A 148 -7.21 -0.95 6.41
N VAL A 149 -7.20 0.36 6.24
CA VAL A 149 -6.82 1.01 5.00
C VAL A 149 -5.49 1.71 5.19
N PHE A 150 -4.52 1.36 4.36
CA PHE A 150 -3.24 2.04 4.29
C PHE A 150 -3.18 2.85 3.01
N ILE A 151 -2.97 4.14 3.16
CA ILE A 151 -2.96 5.10 2.05
C ILE A 151 -1.50 5.40 1.75
N GLY A 152 -0.99 4.87 0.64
CA GLY A 152 0.35 5.14 0.14
C GLY A 152 0.55 6.60 -0.29
N ASN A 153 1.80 6.97 -0.55
CA ASN A 153 2.09 8.30 -1.02
C ASN A 153 1.70 8.45 -2.51
N ALA A 154 1.38 9.67 -2.93
CA ALA A 154 1.20 9.99 -4.34
C ALA A 154 2.58 10.24 -4.99
N TRP A 155 3.07 9.25 -5.74
CA TRP A 155 4.37 9.33 -6.42
C TRP A 155 4.18 9.87 -7.84
N ILE A 156 4.65 11.09 -8.11
CA ILE A 156 4.41 11.82 -9.35
C ILE A 156 5.75 12.19 -10.01
N GLY A 157 5.86 11.97 -11.33
CA GLY A 157 7.04 12.34 -12.11
C GLY A 157 8.26 11.43 -11.89
N PHE A 158 8.03 10.18 -11.47
CA PHE A 158 9.08 9.17 -11.29
C PHE A 158 9.39 8.47 -12.62
N SER A 159 10.63 8.01 -12.77
CA SER A 159 10.95 7.02 -13.79
C SER A 159 10.29 5.68 -13.43
N GLU A 160 10.03 4.82 -14.41
CA GLU A 160 9.44 3.50 -14.15
C GLU A 160 10.28 2.70 -13.14
N GLN A 161 11.62 2.75 -13.26
CA GLN A 161 12.52 2.03 -12.37
C GLN A 161 12.48 2.59 -10.94
N ASP A 162 12.55 3.91 -10.77
CA ASP A 162 12.51 4.54 -9.45
C ASP A 162 11.17 4.30 -8.76
N LEU A 163 10.07 4.36 -9.53
CA LEU A 163 8.74 4.07 -9.04
C LEU A 163 8.62 2.63 -8.55
N GLN A 164 9.09 1.66 -9.35
CA GLN A 164 9.04 0.25 -8.97
C GLN A 164 9.72 0.00 -7.63
N VAL A 165 10.96 0.47 -7.46
CA VAL A 165 11.69 0.28 -6.21
C VAL A 165 11.01 1.00 -5.04
N THR A 166 10.44 2.19 -5.30
CA THR A 166 9.73 2.99 -4.29
C THR A 166 8.46 2.27 -3.81
N LEU A 167 7.64 1.76 -4.72
CA LEU A 167 6.40 1.04 -4.39
C LEU A 167 6.66 -0.28 -3.66
N ILE A 168 7.69 -1.04 -4.07
CA ILE A 168 8.08 -2.28 -3.37
C ILE A 168 8.50 -1.98 -1.93
N LYS A 169 9.30 -0.92 -1.73
CA LYS A 169 9.73 -0.51 -0.38
C LYS A 169 8.58 0.02 0.47
N GLU A 170 7.70 0.81 -0.14
CA GLU A 170 6.48 1.29 0.50
C GLU A 170 5.63 0.11 0.98
N TYR A 171 5.40 -0.88 0.11
CA TYR A 171 4.65 -2.07 0.45
C TYR A 171 5.28 -2.88 1.59
N ALA A 172 6.59 -3.14 1.52
CA ALA A 172 7.31 -3.83 2.59
C ALA A 172 7.14 -3.11 3.94
N LEU A 173 7.20 -1.78 3.93
CA LEU A 173 7.01 -0.98 5.13
C LEU A 173 5.59 -1.08 5.70
N PHE A 174 4.58 -1.09 4.83
CA PHE A 174 3.19 -1.28 5.25
C PHE A 174 2.95 -2.67 5.85
N GLN A 175 3.56 -3.73 5.31
CA GLN A 175 3.49 -5.07 5.90
C GLN A 175 4.10 -5.08 7.30
N GLU A 176 5.30 -4.51 7.47
CA GLU A 176 5.93 -4.40 8.80
C GLU A 176 5.09 -3.60 9.80
N TYR A 177 4.45 -2.53 9.35
CA TYR A 177 3.57 -1.71 10.18
C TYR A 177 2.32 -2.50 10.58
N TYR A 178 1.70 -3.20 9.63
CA TYR A 178 0.50 -4.00 9.88
C TYR A 178 0.75 -5.04 10.99
N ASP A 179 1.85 -5.77 10.91
CA ASP A 179 2.25 -6.77 11.91
C ASP A 179 2.47 -6.17 13.30
N ALA A 180 2.98 -4.93 13.36
CA ALA A 180 3.29 -4.26 14.62
C ALA A 180 2.11 -3.49 15.23
N LYS A 181 1.20 -2.94 14.41
CA LYS A 181 0.25 -1.88 14.77
C LYS A 181 -1.14 -2.07 14.12
N ALA A 182 -1.68 -3.28 14.23
CA ALA A 182 -2.96 -3.68 13.61
C ALA A 182 -4.24 -3.02 14.17
N GLN A 183 -4.20 -1.88 14.89
CA GLN A 183 -5.38 -1.31 15.56
C GLN A 183 -6.01 -0.10 14.87
N GLN A 184 -5.31 0.57 13.95
CA GLN A 184 -5.86 1.73 13.24
C GLN A 184 -6.64 1.28 12.00
N SER A 185 -7.81 1.89 11.77
CA SER A 185 -8.68 1.60 10.63
C SER A 185 -8.26 2.34 9.35
N ALA A 186 -7.69 3.54 9.46
CA ALA A 186 -7.09 4.26 8.34
C ALA A 186 -5.74 4.86 8.74
N THR A 187 -4.69 4.54 8.00
CA THR A 187 -3.33 5.00 8.26
C THR A 187 -2.71 5.55 6.97
N THR A 188 -2.07 6.71 7.05
CA THR A 188 -1.39 7.33 5.89
C THR A 188 0.07 6.92 5.80
N PHE A 189 0.66 7.12 4.61
CA PHE A 189 2.08 6.94 4.37
C PHE A 189 2.94 7.70 5.38
N ALA A 190 2.60 8.96 5.67
CA ALA A 190 3.37 9.76 6.62
C ALA A 190 3.39 9.16 8.03
N GLN A 191 2.26 8.65 8.51
CA GLN A 191 2.17 7.99 9.80
C GLN A 191 3.03 6.72 9.87
N VAL A 192 3.01 5.92 8.80
CA VAL A 192 3.83 4.70 8.71
C VAL A 192 5.32 5.04 8.64
N LEU A 193 5.71 6.03 7.84
CA LEU A 193 7.09 6.43 7.72
C LEU A 193 7.62 7.07 9.01
N LEU A 194 6.81 7.88 9.71
CA LEU A 194 7.14 8.42 11.03
C LEU A 194 7.34 7.30 12.06
N TRP A 195 6.46 6.30 12.08
CA TRP A 195 6.64 5.12 12.95
C TRP A 195 7.93 4.38 12.63
N ALA A 196 8.24 4.18 11.36
CA ALA A 196 9.44 3.49 10.91
C ALA A 196 10.71 4.25 11.30
N LEU A 197 10.71 5.57 11.13
CA LEU A 197 11.79 6.47 11.56
C LEU A 197 12.00 6.41 13.08
N ALA A 198 10.93 6.36 13.86
CA ALA A 198 10.98 6.23 15.32
C ALA A 198 11.45 4.85 15.80
N LYS A 199 11.35 3.83 14.93
CA LYS A 199 11.81 2.46 15.19
C LYS A 199 13.15 2.13 14.52
N GLU A 200 13.85 3.13 13.99
CA GLU A 200 15.14 2.98 13.31
C GLU A 200 15.12 1.92 12.20
N LYS A 201 13.98 1.82 11.51
CA LYS A 201 13.81 0.94 10.34
C LYS A 201 14.53 1.51 9.13
N ASN A 202 14.77 0.68 8.12
CA ASN A 202 15.39 1.13 6.88
C ASN A 202 14.41 1.96 6.03
N THR A 203 14.43 3.27 6.22
CA THR A 203 13.59 4.23 5.49
C THR A 203 14.38 5.09 4.50
N GLU A 204 15.70 4.91 4.42
CA GLU A 204 16.64 5.84 3.78
C GLU A 204 16.22 6.19 2.34
N GLN A 205 15.88 5.18 1.53
CA GLN A 205 15.48 5.43 0.14
C GLN A 205 14.16 6.23 0.04
N LEU A 206 13.14 5.90 0.82
CA LEU A 206 11.86 6.62 0.79
C LEU A 206 12.05 8.07 1.26
N SER A 207 12.85 8.26 2.32
CA SER A 207 13.25 9.56 2.84
C SER A 207 14.00 10.39 1.80
N GLN A 208 14.99 9.82 1.12
CA GLN A 208 15.77 10.49 0.07
C GLN A 208 14.90 10.87 -1.13
N GLN A 209 13.98 10.00 -1.56
CA GLN A 209 13.06 10.30 -2.66
C GLN A 209 12.15 11.48 -2.31
N LEU A 210 11.58 11.50 -1.11
CA LEU A 210 10.76 12.64 -0.66
C LEU A 210 11.56 13.95 -0.55
N LEU A 211 12.79 13.89 -0.01
CA LEU A 211 13.67 15.06 0.05
C LEU A 211 14.01 15.58 -1.35
N ALA A 212 14.32 14.68 -2.28
CA ALA A 212 14.59 15.06 -3.67
C ALA A 212 13.38 15.72 -4.35
N LEU A 213 12.15 15.29 -4.05
CA LEU A 213 10.93 15.95 -4.53
C LEU A 213 10.75 17.34 -3.90
N LEU A 214 11.00 17.48 -2.60
CA LEU A 214 10.97 18.76 -1.90
C LEU A 214 12.03 19.75 -2.43
N ASP A 215 13.21 19.26 -2.80
CA ASP A 215 14.30 20.08 -3.33
C ASP A 215 14.06 20.56 -4.77
N LYS A 216 13.27 19.82 -5.55
CA LYS A 216 12.80 20.27 -6.87
C LYS A 216 11.81 21.42 -6.75
N LEU A 217 11.14 21.59 -5.60
CA LEU A 217 10.23 22.71 -5.35
C LEU A 217 11.03 23.97 -5.04
N LYS A 218 10.69 25.05 -5.74
CA LYS A 218 11.20 26.38 -5.43
C LYS A 218 10.83 26.74 -3.99
N ASP A 219 11.85 26.99 -3.17
CA ASP A 219 11.72 27.34 -1.75
C ASP A 219 10.97 26.26 -0.92
N GLY A 220 11.00 24.99 -1.35
CA GLY A 220 10.26 23.89 -0.71
C GLY A 220 10.64 23.67 0.76
N ARG A 221 11.95 23.62 1.05
CA ARG A 221 12.43 23.51 2.45
C ARG A 221 12.04 24.71 3.31
N GLU A 222 12.09 25.93 2.74
CA GLU A 222 11.70 27.15 3.45
C GLU A 222 10.20 27.14 3.77
N LEU A 223 9.36 26.71 2.82
CA LEU A 223 7.92 26.54 3.03
C LEU A 223 7.63 25.58 4.18
N VAL A 224 8.22 24.38 4.17
CA VAL A 224 8.04 23.38 5.24
C VAL A 224 8.51 23.94 6.59
N THR A 225 9.68 24.56 6.63
CA THR A 225 10.23 25.15 7.86
C THR A 225 9.33 26.25 8.42
N ALA A 226 8.82 27.14 7.56
CA ALA A 226 7.93 28.21 7.96
C ALA A 226 6.54 27.70 8.42
N MET A 227 6.00 26.68 7.74
CA MET A 227 4.78 25.99 8.17
C MET A 227 4.96 25.36 9.55
N TRP A 228 6.07 24.66 9.79
CA TRP A 228 6.36 24.03 11.08
C TRP A 228 6.52 25.06 12.21
N GLN A 229 7.29 26.12 11.98
CA GLN A 229 7.54 27.15 12.98
C GLN A 229 6.29 27.96 13.36
N GLU A 230 5.31 28.03 12.46
CA GLU A 230 4.01 28.66 12.71
C GLU A 230 2.93 27.63 13.07
N HIS A 231 3.32 26.40 13.42
CA HIS A 231 2.42 25.33 13.89
C HIS A 231 1.30 25.00 12.89
N GLY A 232 1.57 25.08 11.59
CA GLY A 232 0.60 24.88 10.51
C GLY A 232 -0.36 26.07 10.29
N ASN A 233 -0.15 27.21 10.94
CA ASN A 233 -1.02 28.37 10.79
C ASN A 233 -0.76 29.11 9.46
N LEU A 234 -1.66 28.91 8.50
CA LEU A 234 -1.57 29.51 7.16
C LEU A 234 -1.44 31.04 7.14
N VAL A 235 -2.09 31.74 8.07
CA VAL A 235 -2.05 33.21 8.11
C VAL A 235 -0.68 33.69 8.60
N GLN A 236 -0.17 33.08 9.67
CA GLN A 236 1.13 33.43 10.23
C GLN A 236 2.27 33.00 9.29
N THR A 237 2.17 31.83 8.65
CA THR A 237 3.14 31.39 7.65
C THR A 237 3.21 32.34 6.45
N ALA A 238 2.06 32.81 5.94
CA ALA A 238 2.03 33.78 4.85
C ALA A 238 2.71 35.10 5.24
N GLN A 239 2.47 35.58 6.47
CA GLN A 239 3.13 36.76 7.02
C GLN A 239 4.64 36.56 7.17
N ARG A 240 5.08 35.41 7.71
CA ARG A 240 6.50 35.07 7.88
C ARG A 240 7.24 35.00 6.55
N LEU A 241 6.62 34.43 5.53
CA LEU A 241 7.19 34.33 4.19
C LEU A 241 7.01 35.62 3.36
N PHE A 242 6.40 36.66 3.93
CA PHE A 242 6.08 37.92 3.24
C PHE A 242 5.30 37.72 1.92
N ILE A 243 4.40 36.74 1.88
CA ILE A 243 3.54 36.43 0.74
C ILE A 243 2.06 36.58 1.07
N HIS A 244 1.24 36.70 0.04
CA HIS A 244 -0.21 36.70 0.21
C HIS A 244 -0.72 35.27 0.51
N ARG A 245 -1.85 35.16 1.23
CA ARG A 245 -2.49 33.87 1.56
C ARG A 245 -2.75 33.00 0.32
N ASN A 246 -3.18 33.61 -0.78
CA ASN A 246 -3.41 32.89 -2.04
C ASN A 246 -2.11 32.32 -2.64
N SER A 247 -1.01 33.07 -2.52
CA SER A 247 0.30 32.60 -2.97
C SER A 247 0.82 31.46 -2.11
N LEU A 248 0.58 31.50 -0.79
CA LEU A 248 0.87 30.38 0.11
C LEU A 248 0.06 29.15 -0.29
N GLN A 249 -1.26 29.32 -0.47
CA GLN A 249 -2.16 28.24 -0.88
C GLN A 249 -1.69 27.58 -2.17
N TYR A 250 -1.34 28.37 -3.19
CA TYR A 250 -0.77 27.85 -4.45
C TYR A 250 0.53 27.06 -4.23
N ARG A 251 1.44 27.55 -3.36
CA ARG A 251 2.67 26.82 -3.03
C ARG A 251 2.40 25.50 -2.32
N LEU A 252 1.43 25.46 -1.40
CA LEU A 252 1.01 24.24 -0.71
C LEU A 252 0.40 23.24 -1.67
N ASP A 253 -0.47 23.69 -2.57
CA ASP A 253 -1.11 22.82 -3.57
C ASP A 253 -0.06 22.27 -4.54
N LYS A 254 0.90 23.09 -4.96
CA LYS A 254 2.04 22.65 -5.77
C LYS A 254 2.95 21.66 -5.03
N CYS A 255 3.13 21.85 -3.73
CA CYS A 255 3.89 20.92 -2.88
C CYS A 255 3.21 19.56 -2.85
N TYR A 256 1.90 19.53 -2.59
CA TYR A 256 1.10 18.32 -2.62
C TYR A 256 1.17 17.61 -3.98
N GLN A 257 0.96 18.34 -5.08
CA GLN A 257 1.04 17.83 -6.45
C GLN A 257 2.43 17.32 -6.87
N SER A 258 3.50 17.67 -6.15
CA SER A 258 4.86 17.25 -6.52
C SER A 258 5.43 16.19 -5.58
N THR A 259 4.97 16.14 -4.33
CA THR A 259 5.54 15.28 -3.28
C THR A 259 4.56 14.25 -2.73
N GLY A 260 3.25 14.46 -2.95
CA GLY A 260 2.18 13.73 -2.28
C GLY A 260 1.91 14.16 -0.84
N LEU A 261 2.74 15.06 -0.26
CA LEU A 261 2.61 15.51 1.13
C LEU A 261 1.68 16.74 1.23
N ASN A 262 0.57 16.58 1.95
CA ASN A 262 -0.36 17.65 2.27
C ASN A 262 0.12 18.36 3.54
N LEU A 263 0.91 19.41 3.40
CA LEU A 263 1.48 20.16 4.54
C LEU A 263 0.43 20.84 5.46
N LYS A 264 -0.86 20.76 5.14
CA LYS A 264 -1.95 21.16 6.04
C LYS A 264 -2.25 20.08 7.08
N ASP A 265 -1.95 18.82 6.77
CA ASP A 265 -1.99 17.71 7.70
C ASP A 265 -0.73 17.72 8.58
N LEU A 266 -0.92 17.46 9.87
CA LEU A 266 0.17 17.53 10.84
C LEU A 266 1.16 16.37 10.71
N ASP A 267 0.70 15.18 10.33
CA ASP A 267 1.58 14.02 10.17
C ASP A 267 2.49 14.22 8.95
N ASP A 268 1.94 14.71 7.84
CA ASP A 268 2.69 15.05 6.62
C ASP A 268 3.69 16.19 6.87
N LEU A 269 3.27 17.25 7.57
CA LEU A 269 4.13 18.37 7.92
C LEU A 269 5.27 17.94 8.87
N ALA A 270 4.96 17.11 9.88
CA ALA A 270 5.94 16.57 10.80
C ALA A 270 6.96 15.68 10.09
N LEU A 271 6.50 14.82 9.18
CA LEU A 271 7.38 14.00 8.36
C LEU A 271 8.31 14.88 7.53
N ALA A 272 7.77 15.82 6.75
CA ALA A 272 8.57 16.68 5.87
C ALA A 272 9.64 17.45 6.65
N TYR A 273 9.27 18.03 7.80
CA TYR A 273 10.21 18.76 8.65
C TYR A 273 11.27 17.85 9.26
N LEU A 274 10.90 16.66 9.73
CA LEU A 274 11.85 15.69 10.28
C LEU A 274 12.87 15.22 9.24
N LEU A 275 12.44 15.01 7.99
CA LEU A 275 13.34 14.64 6.90
C LEU A 275 14.36 15.75 6.64
N ILE A 276 13.93 17.02 6.63
CA ILE A 276 14.83 18.17 6.45
C ILE A 276 15.85 18.29 7.59
N LEU A 277 15.48 17.92 8.82
CA LEU A 277 16.41 17.95 9.96
C LEU A 277 17.44 16.82 9.97
N LYS A 278 17.14 15.71 9.28
CA LYS A 278 17.99 14.51 9.22
C LYS A 278 18.97 14.52 8.04
N ASP A 279 18.79 15.43 7.08
CA ASP A 279 19.69 15.68 5.95
C ASP A 279 20.96 16.44 6.40
#